data_AF-A0A265Q3L7-F1
#
_entry.id   AF-A0A265Q3L7-F1
#
_cell.length_a   1.000
_cell.length_b   1.000
_cell.length_c   1.000
_cell.angle_alpha   90.00
_cell.angle_beta   90.00
_cell.angle_gamma   90.00
#
_symmetry.space_group_name_H-M   'P 1'
#
loop_
_entity.id
_entity.type
_entity.pdbx_description
1 polymer ?
#
loop_
_entity_poly.entity_id
_entity_poly.type
_entity_poly.pdbx_seq_one_letter_code
_entity_poly.pdbx_strand_id
1 'polypeptide(L)'
;MKVENIQPTQPIVQPEKVESEKKTTIKSEVKETPAAVYEKTENKETSHVYDKNTVAKLKRDSQQAHAHLIRLVQEMLKRQGKTLELLGENEIVEVDETARIEAQALIGPDGPLGAEAVSQRLVDFAIAISGGDKSKAETLKSAIEQGFKEAEKILGELPEISKETYRLTMEKFDAWVNEE
;
A
#
# COMPACT_ATOMS: atom_id res chain seq x y z
N MET A 1 -60.64 0.32 17.81
CA MET A 1 -60.99 1.74 17.99
C MET A 1 -59.88 2.60 17.38
N LYS A 2 -60.19 3.81 16.90
CA LYS A 2 -59.23 4.74 16.27
C LYS A 2 -58.69 5.76 17.29
N VAL A 3 -57.45 6.21 17.10
CA VAL A 3 -56.94 7.62 17.02
C VAL A 3 -55.43 7.50 16.70
N GLU A 4 -54.86 8.01 15.60
CA GLU A 4 -54.72 9.40 15.11
C GLU A 4 -53.61 10.24 15.79
N ASN A 5 -52.39 10.08 15.26
CA ASN A 5 -51.58 11.12 14.59
C ASN A 5 -51.35 12.51 15.25
N ILE A 6 -50.10 12.84 15.60
CA ILE A 6 -49.53 14.21 15.52
C ILE A 6 -48.01 14.19 15.23
N GLN A 7 -47.47 15.33 14.80
CA GLN A 7 -46.32 15.49 13.90
C GLN A 7 -45.00 15.99 14.55
N PRO A 8 -43.86 16.08 13.83
CA PRO A 8 -42.51 16.18 14.41
C PRO A 8 -42.00 17.62 14.63
N THR A 9 -40.91 17.76 15.40
CA THR A 9 -40.17 19.03 15.58
C THR A 9 -38.66 18.85 15.46
N GLN A 10 -38.04 19.59 14.54
CA GLN A 10 -36.62 20.02 14.57
C GLN A 10 -36.59 21.54 14.91
N PRO A 11 -35.42 22.22 14.85
CA PRO A 11 -34.31 22.12 15.79
C PRO A 11 -34.08 23.48 16.51
N ILE A 12 -33.35 23.48 17.63
CA ILE A 12 -32.92 24.74 18.29
C ILE A 12 -31.39 24.78 18.33
N VAL A 13 -30.83 25.91 17.90
CA VAL A 13 -29.39 26.19 17.85
C VAL A 13 -29.14 27.55 18.51
N GLN A 14 -27.89 27.78 18.95
CA GLN A 14 -27.29 29.04 19.43
C GLN A 14 -27.31 29.22 20.98
N PRO A 15 -26.39 30.02 21.58
CA PRO A 15 -25.06 29.47 21.93
C PRO A 15 -24.50 29.97 23.28
N GLU A 16 -23.75 29.15 24.03
CA GLU A 16 -22.93 29.70 25.13
C GLU A 16 -21.61 28.95 25.36
N LYS A 17 -20.60 29.70 25.83
CA LYS A 17 -19.17 29.35 25.81
C LYS A 17 -18.57 29.54 27.22
N VAL A 18 -18.23 28.45 27.92
CA VAL A 18 -17.23 28.44 29.02
C VAL A 18 -16.50 27.08 29.06
N GLU A 19 -15.26 27.07 29.52
CA GLU A 19 -14.18 26.27 28.93
C GLU A 19 -13.04 26.04 29.96
N SER A 20 -12.46 24.85 30.18
CA SER A 20 -12.86 23.45 29.87
C SER A 20 -12.01 22.45 30.71
N GLU A 21 -12.44 21.20 30.95
CA GLU A 21 -11.62 20.20 31.68
C GLU A 21 -11.66 18.75 31.12
N LYS A 22 -10.61 17.97 31.42
CA LYS A 22 -10.23 16.67 30.80
C LYS A 22 -11.25 15.54 31.09
N LYS A 23 -11.41 14.48 30.27
CA LYS A 23 -10.39 13.47 29.89
C LYS A 23 -10.98 12.39 28.95
N THR A 24 -10.10 11.68 28.24
CA THR A 24 -10.31 10.35 27.60
C THR A 24 -10.89 10.32 26.18
N THR A 25 -10.11 10.78 25.20
CA THR A 25 -10.18 10.26 23.83
C THR A 25 -9.54 8.86 23.80
N ILE A 26 -10.30 7.84 23.44
CA ILE A 26 -9.75 6.49 23.22
C ILE A 26 -8.94 6.50 21.92
N LYS A 27 -7.67 6.08 22.00
CA LYS A 27 -6.81 5.86 20.83
C LYS A 27 -7.22 4.56 20.15
N SER A 28 -7.75 4.63 18.94
CA SER A 28 -7.78 3.48 18.02
C SER A 28 -6.42 3.41 17.33
N GLU A 29 -5.47 2.72 17.97
CA GLU A 29 -4.11 2.53 17.47
C GLU A 29 -4.09 1.44 16.39
N VAL A 30 -4.44 1.82 15.15
CA VAL A 30 -4.16 0.98 13.98
C VAL A 30 -2.65 0.99 13.78
N LYS A 31 -1.98 -0.08 14.20
CA LYS A 31 -0.57 -0.32 13.89
C LYS A 31 -0.43 -0.71 12.43
N GLU A 32 -0.35 0.29 11.56
CA GLU A 32 0.33 0.11 10.28
C GLU A 32 1.76 -0.37 10.57
N THR A 33 2.17 -1.47 9.96
CA THR A 33 3.59 -1.84 9.95
C THR A 33 4.35 -0.74 9.21
N PRO A 34 5.57 -0.35 9.68
CA PRO A 34 6.29 0.76 9.08
C PRO A 34 6.76 0.39 7.66
N ALA A 35 5.96 0.74 6.66
CA ALA A 35 6.46 0.98 5.32
C ALA A 35 7.62 1.98 5.42
N ALA A 36 8.72 1.73 4.69
CA ALA A 36 9.97 2.46 4.85
C ALA A 36 9.75 3.98 4.92
N VAL A 37 9.97 4.55 6.11
CA VAL A 37 9.72 5.96 6.38
C VAL A 37 10.81 6.78 5.70
N TYR A 38 10.45 7.50 4.65
CA TYR A 38 11.35 8.42 3.97
C TYR A 38 11.62 9.64 4.87
N GLU A 39 12.76 9.64 5.54
CA GLU A 39 13.20 10.79 6.34
C GLU A 39 13.49 11.98 5.42
N LYS A 40 12.63 12.99 5.49
CA LYS A 40 12.83 14.28 4.82
C LYS A 40 13.98 15.02 5.51
N THR A 41 15.14 15.08 4.86
CA THR A 41 16.27 15.89 5.33
C THR A 41 15.93 17.39 5.28
N GLU A 42 15.98 18.05 6.43
CA GLU A 42 15.68 19.48 6.54
C GLU A 42 16.87 20.38 6.15
N ASN A 43 17.13 20.56 4.85
CA ASN A 43 17.72 21.83 4.39
C ASN A 43 17.58 22.17 2.90
N LYS A 44 17.48 23.48 2.65
CA LYS A 44 17.48 24.23 1.39
C LYS A 44 16.35 24.00 0.38
N GLU A 45 15.82 25.14 -0.06
CA GLU A 45 15.03 25.31 -1.27
C GLU A 45 15.88 25.00 -2.52
N THR A 46 16.01 23.73 -2.86
CA THR A 46 16.02 23.33 -4.26
C THR A 46 14.63 22.81 -4.56
N SER A 47 14.00 23.30 -5.64
CA SER A 47 12.74 22.73 -6.11
C SER A 47 13.03 21.32 -6.61
N HIS A 48 12.90 20.32 -5.74
CA HIS A 48 13.09 18.92 -6.09
C HIS A 48 12.14 18.58 -7.24
N VAL A 49 12.70 18.43 -8.44
CA VAL A 49 11.97 18.05 -9.63
C VAL A 49 11.71 16.55 -9.51
N TYR A 50 10.53 16.21 -9.01
CA TYR A 50 9.99 14.86 -9.07
C TYR A 50 8.66 14.89 -9.84
N ASP A 51 8.40 13.87 -10.64
CA ASP A 51 7.14 13.77 -11.39
C ASP A 51 6.01 13.39 -10.43
N LYS A 52 5.37 14.43 -9.91
CA LYS A 52 4.18 14.35 -9.05
C LYS A 52 3.04 13.54 -9.68
N ASN A 53 2.87 13.59 -11.00
CA ASN A 53 1.77 12.91 -11.67
C ASN A 53 2.04 11.40 -11.75
N THR A 54 3.24 11.01 -12.16
CA THR A 54 3.65 9.59 -12.20
C THR A 54 3.71 9.00 -10.79
N VAL A 55 4.27 9.70 -9.79
CA VAL A 55 4.25 9.26 -8.38
C VAL A 55 2.81 9.11 -7.86
N ALA A 56 1.91 10.05 -8.14
CA ALA A 56 0.51 9.96 -7.71
C ALA A 56 -0.23 8.79 -8.38
N LYS A 57 0.01 8.54 -9.67
CA LYS A 57 -0.52 7.39 -10.41
C LYS A 57 -0.02 6.07 -9.80
N LEU A 58 1.30 5.91 -9.63
CA LEU A 58 1.90 4.68 -9.07
C LEU A 58 1.41 4.41 -7.64
N LYS A 59 1.25 5.45 -6.81
CA LYS A 59 0.65 5.33 -5.47
C LYS A 59 -0.80 4.83 -5.55
N ARG A 60 -1.61 5.40 -6.43
CA ARG A 60 -3.01 4.98 -6.64
C ARG A 60 -3.09 3.52 -7.11
N ASP A 61 -2.24 3.13 -8.05
CA ASP A 61 -2.22 1.77 -8.61
C ASP A 61 -1.79 0.75 -7.54
N SER A 62 -0.84 1.09 -6.67
CA SER A 62 -0.47 0.30 -5.49
C SER A 62 -1.62 0.18 -4.47
N GLN A 63 -2.32 1.28 -4.17
CA GLN A 63 -3.51 1.26 -3.31
C GLN A 63 -4.64 0.39 -3.88
N GLN A 64 -4.83 0.38 -5.20
CA GLN A 64 -5.79 -0.50 -5.87
C GLN A 64 -5.40 -1.97 -5.75
N ALA A 65 -4.12 -2.31 -5.92
CA ALA A 65 -3.63 -3.67 -5.71
C ALA A 65 -3.82 -4.15 -4.27
N HIS A 66 -3.52 -3.30 -3.28
CA HIS A 66 -3.76 -3.62 -1.86
C HIS A 66 -5.26 -3.84 -1.57
N ALA A 67 -6.14 -2.98 -2.09
CA ALA A 67 -7.59 -3.16 -1.95
C ALA A 67 -8.10 -4.45 -2.63
N HIS A 68 -7.50 -4.86 -3.75
CA HIS A 68 -7.81 -6.14 -4.41
C HIS A 68 -7.42 -7.32 -3.51
N LEU A 69 -6.21 -7.32 -2.93
CA LEU A 69 -5.76 -8.37 -2.01
C LEU A 69 -6.73 -8.54 -0.83
N ILE A 70 -7.11 -7.43 -0.17
CA ILE A 70 -8.07 -7.46 0.94
C ILE A 70 -9.43 -7.99 0.48
N ARG A 71 -9.93 -7.59 -0.70
CA ARG A 71 -11.17 -8.12 -1.28
C ARG A 71 -11.08 -9.63 -1.54
N LEU A 72 -9.98 -10.12 -2.10
CA LEU A 72 -9.77 -11.54 -2.41
C LEU A 72 -9.82 -12.38 -1.13
N VAL A 73 -9.13 -11.94 -0.08
CA VAL A 73 -9.16 -12.58 1.26
C VAL A 73 -10.55 -12.51 1.89
N GLN A 74 -11.25 -11.37 1.79
CA GLN A 74 -12.62 -11.24 2.28
C GLN A 74 -13.60 -12.19 1.58
N GLU A 75 -13.54 -12.31 0.25
CA GLU A 75 -14.42 -13.23 -0.50
C GLU A 75 -14.07 -14.70 -0.22
N MET A 76 -12.78 -15.05 -0.09
CA MET A 76 -12.32 -16.37 0.35
C MET A 76 -12.92 -16.77 1.71
N LEU A 77 -12.88 -15.84 2.68
CA LEU A 77 -13.46 -16.05 4.01
C LEU A 77 -14.99 -16.17 3.98
N LYS A 78 -15.68 -15.32 3.20
CA LYS A 78 -17.15 -15.37 3.05
C LYS A 78 -17.62 -16.71 2.50
N ARG A 79 -16.91 -17.30 1.52
CA ARG A 79 -17.20 -18.65 0.98
C ARG A 79 -17.13 -19.74 2.05
N GLN A 80 -16.27 -19.54 3.06
CA GLN A 80 -16.12 -20.44 4.22
C GLN A 80 -17.06 -20.10 5.38
N GLY A 81 -17.97 -19.13 5.22
CA GLY A 81 -18.87 -18.66 6.28
C GLY A 81 -18.16 -17.82 7.36
N LYS A 82 -16.98 -17.27 7.07
CA LYS A 82 -16.14 -16.48 8.00
C LYS A 82 -16.07 -15.01 7.59
N THR A 83 -15.67 -14.15 8.52
CA THR A 83 -15.31 -12.74 8.27
C THR A 83 -14.04 -12.40 9.05
N LEU A 84 -13.29 -11.36 8.66
CA LEU A 84 -12.05 -10.98 9.36
C LEU A 84 -12.27 -10.68 10.86
N GLU A 85 -13.44 -10.12 11.21
CA GLU A 85 -13.81 -9.77 12.58
C GLU A 85 -14.08 -10.98 13.49
N LEU A 86 -14.32 -12.15 12.89
CA LEU A 86 -14.70 -13.37 13.61
C LEU A 86 -13.60 -14.44 13.60
N LEU A 87 -12.43 -14.15 13.00
CA LEU A 87 -11.29 -15.05 13.02
C LEU A 87 -10.63 -15.07 14.40
N GLY A 88 -10.44 -16.27 14.97
CA GLY A 88 -9.61 -16.45 16.16
C GLY A 88 -8.12 -16.21 15.85
N GLU A 89 -7.35 -15.73 16.83
CA GLU A 89 -5.92 -15.40 16.66
C GLU A 89 -5.04 -16.55 16.13
N ASN A 90 -5.48 -17.81 16.33
CA ASN A 90 -4.80 -19.03 15.88
C ASN A 90 -5.66 -19.86 14.90
N GLU A 91 -6.67 -19.26 14.27
CA GLU A 91 -7.58 -19.97 13.37
C GLU A 91 -6.95 -20.15 11.99
N ILE A 92 -6.73 -21.41 11.60
CA ILE A 92 -6.18 -21.76 10.28
C ILE A 92 -7.27 -21.55 9.24
N VAL A 93 -7.05 -20.61 8.32
CA VAL A 93 -7.91 -20.36 7.17
C VAL A 93 -7.43 -21.21 6.00
N GLU A 94 -8.30 -22.02 5.43
CA GLU A 94 -7.97 -22.79 4.21
C GLU A 94 -8.01 -21.88 2.98
N VAL A 95 -7.08 -22.07 2.04
CA VAL A 95 -7.05 -21.32 0.79
C VAL A 95 -7.89 -22.06 -0.26
N ASP A 96 -9.07 -21.52 -0.55
CA ASP A 96 -9.96 -22.13 -1.56
C ASP A 96 -9.39 -22.02 -2.99
N GLU A 97 -9.82 -22.93 -3.86
CA GLU A 97 -9.30 -23.02 -5.23
C GLU A 97 -9.59 -21.77 -6.08
N THR A 98 -10.72 -21.09 -5.87
CA THR A 98 -11.04 -19.85 -6.59
C THR A 98 -10.10 -18.73 -6.18
N ALA A 99 -9.87 -18.57 -4.88
CA ALA A 99 -8.90 -17.62 -4.35
C ALA A 99 -7.47 -17.91 -4.84
N ARG A 100 -7.07 -19.19 -4.85
CA ARG A 100 -5.76 -19.64 -5.37
C ARG A 100 -5.58 -19.31 -6.85
N ILE A 101 -6.58 -19.57 -7.69
CA ILE A 101 -6.52 -19.29 -9.13
C ILE A 101 -6.49 -17.78 -9.40
N GLU A 102 -7.31 -16.98 -8.69
CA GLU A 102 -7.29 -15.51 -8.83
C GLU A 102 -5.92 -14.94 -8.39
N ALA A 103 -5.36 -15.39 -7.27
CA ALA A 103 -4.04 -14.99 -6.81
C ALA A 103 -2.92 -15.40 -7.79
N GLN A 104 -2.98 -16.63 -8.33
CA GLN A 104 -2.00 -17.13 -9.29
C GLN A 104 -2.01 -16.34 -10.60
N ALA A 105 -3.18 -15.89 -11.05
CA ALA A 105 -3.32 -15.02 -12.21
C ALA A 105 -2.78 -13.60 -11.93
N LEU A 106 -2.95 -13.08 -10.71
CA LEU A 106 -2.40 -11.78 -10.31
C LEU A 106 -0.88 -11.75 -10.32
N ILE A 107 -0.22 -12.83 -9.88
CA ILE A 107 1.26 -12.94 -9.79
C ILE A 107 1.90 -13.60 -11.02
N GLY A 108 1.10 -14.01 -12.01
CA GLY A 108 1.59 -14.63 -13.24
C GLY A 108 2.38 -13.66 -14.14
N PRO A 109 2.97 -14.14 -15.25
CA PRO A 109 3.81 -13.31 -16.14
C PRO A 109 3.12 -12.03 -16.63
N ASP A 110 1.87 -12.15 -17.09
CA ASP A 110 1.02 -11.03 -17.53
C ASP A 110 0.19 -10.41 -16.38
N GLY A 111 0.41 -10.88 -15.15
CA GLY A 111 -0.33 -10.47 -13.97
C GLY A 111 0.10 -9.10 -13.46
N PRO A 112 -0.81 -8.26 -12.94
CA PRO A 112 -0.46 -6.94 -12.43
C PRO A 112 0.50 -6.98 -11.23
N LEU A 113 0.61 -8.12 -10.53
CA LEU A 113 1.57 -8.36 -9.43
C LEU A 113 2.70 -9.32 -9.83
N GLY A 114 2.80 -9.68 -11.12
CA GLY A 114 3.93 -10.42 -11.66
C GLY A 114 5.23 -9.63 -11.59
N ALA A 115 6.36 -10.34 -11.55
CA ALA A 115 7.69 -9.74 -11.40
C ALA A 115 8.01 -8.70 -12.48
N GLU A 116 7.56 -8.91 -13.71
CA GLU A 116 7.73 -7.98 -14.83
C GLU A 116 6.98 -6.65 -14.63
N ALA A 117 5.71 -6.71 -14.21
CA ALA A 117 4.89 -5.53 -13.94
C ALA A 117 5.34 -4.78 -12.66
N VAL A 118 5.76 -5.50 -11.61
CA VAL A 118 6.21 -4.89 -10.36
C VAL A 118 7.60 -4.26 -10.52
N SER A 119 8.53 -4.92 -11.20
CA SER A 119 9.86 -4.34 -11.49
C SER A 119 9.75 -3.07 -12.32
N GLN A 120 8.84 -3.03 -13.31
CA GLN A 120 8.60 -1.81 -14.07
C GLN A 120 8.14 -0.66 -13.18
N ARG A 121 7.16 -0.89 -12.28
CA ARG A 121 6.69 0.15 -11.35
C ARG A 121 7.76 0.64 -10.39
N LEU A 122 8.70 -0.23 -9.97
CA LEU A 122 9.83 0.17 -9.12
C LEU A 122 10.79 1.08 -9.88
N VAL A 123 11.10 0.77 -11.14
CA VAL A 123 11.93 1.62 -12.01
C VAL A 123 11.23 2.94 -12.34
N ASP A 124 9.96 2.90 -12.77
CA ASP A 124 9.15 4.10 -13.03
C ASP A 124 9.09 5.02 -11.79
N PHE A 125 8.95 4.43 -10.60
CA PHE A 125 8.96 5.18 -9.34
C PHE A 125 10.33 5.81 -9.07
N ALA A 126 11.43 5.06 -9.22
CA ALA A 126 12.79 5.56 -9.03
C ALA A 126 13.14 6.70 -9.99
N ILE A 127 12.72 6.61 -11.25
CA ILE A 127 12.87 7.66 -12.27
C ILE A 127 12.00 8.88 -11.90
N ALA A 128 10.75 8.65 -11.52
CA ALA A 128 9.83 9.74 -11.18
C ALA A 128 10.27 10.53 -9.93
N ILE A 129 10.80 9.87 -8.89
CA ILE A 129 11.34 10.57 -7.71
C ILE A 129 12.69 11.25 -7.97
N SER A 130 13.52 10.73 -8.90
CA SER A 130 14.80 11.36 -9.21
C SER A 130 14.67 12.60 -10.08
N GLY A 131 13.58 12.69 -10.84
CA GLY A 131 13.35 13.67 -11.91
C GLY A 131 13.93 13.24 -13.25
N GLY A 132 14.21 11.95 -13.44
CA GLY A 132 15.02 11.44 -14.57
C GLY A 132 16.52 11.70 -14.41
N ASP A 133 16.97 12.11 -13.22
CA ASP A 133 18.36 12.50 -12.96
C ASP A 133 19.26 11.28 -12.75
N LYS A 134 19.94 10.87 -13.84
CA LYS A 134 20.91 9.76 -13.84
C LYS A 134 22.08 9.96 -12.88
N SER A 135 22.40 11.18 -12.44
CA SER A 135 23.46 11.39 -11.44
C SER A 135 23.12 10.80 -10.06
N LYS A 136 21.83 10.54 -9.80
CA LYS A 136 21.33 9.89 -8.59
C LYS A 136 21.22 8.36 -8.70
N ALA A 137 21.60 7.76 -9.83
CA ALA A 137 21.40 6.34 -10.13
C ALA A 137 21.93 5.41 -9.04
N GLU A 138 23.18 5.60 -8.61
CA GLU A 138 23.80 4.79 -7.55
C GLU A 138 23.05 4.87 -6.22
N THR A 139 22.60 6.08 -5.84
CA THR A 139 21.79 6.29 -4.63
C THR A 139 20.44 5.57 -4.70
N LEU A 140 19.79 5.61 -5.87
CA LEU A 140 18.51 4.93 -6.10
C LEU A 140 18.67 3.40 -6.10
N LYS A 141 19.71 2.88 -6.77
CA LYS A 141 20.03 1.45 -6.81
C LYS A 141 20.31 0.92 -5.39
N SER A 142 21.13 1.63 -4.62
CA SER A 142 21.40 1.30 -3.22
C SER A 142 20.14 1.36 -2.34
N ALA A 143 19.27 2.35 -2.53
CA ALA A 143 18.00 2.44 -1.80
C ALA A 143 17.03 1.29 -2.14
N ILE A 144 16.97 0.85 -3.40
CA ILE A 144 16.18 -0.33 -3.80
C ILE A 144 16.75 -1.59 -3.16
N GLU A 145 18.07 -1.82 -3.25
CA GLU A 145 18.74 -2.97 -2.62
C GLU A 145 18.49 -3.00 -1.10
N GLN A 146 18.62 -1.86 -0.42
CA GLN A 146 18.31 -1.75 1.01
C GLN A 146 16.84 -2.07 1.30
N GLY A 147 15.91 -1.61 0.46
CA GLY A 147 14.49 -1.92 0.59
C GLY A 147 14.18 -3.42 0.54
N PHE A 148 14.82 -4.16 -0.39
CA PHE A 148 14.69 -5.62 -0.46
C PHE A 148 15.33 -6.33 0.75
N LYS A 149 16.49 -5.86 1.24
CA LYS A 149 17.14 -6.41 2.44
C LYS A 149 16.31 -6.21 3.72
N GLU A 150 15.69 -5.05 3.90
CA GLU A 150 14.78 -4.82 5.02
C GLU A 150 13.48 -5.64 4.89
N ALA A 151 12.98 -5.86 3.67
CA ALA A 151 11.85 -6.77 3.44
C ALA A 151 12.19 -8.23 3.82
N GLU A 152 13.37 -8.73 3.44
CA GLU A 152 13.87 -10.06 3.83
C GLU A 152 14.04 -10.18 5.36
N LYS A 153 14.53 -9.13 6.01
CA LYS A 153 14.65 -9.08 7.48
C LYS A 153 13.31 -9.08 8.21
N ILE A 154 12.25 -8.55 7.60
CA ILE A 154 10.89 -8.52 8.18
C ILE A 154 10.13 -9.84 7.91
N LEU A 155 10.28 -10.41 6.71
CA LEU A 155 9.48 -11.54 6.23
C LEU A 155 10.20 -12.90 6.33
N GLY A 156 11.50 -12.92 6.59
CA GLY A 156 12.36 -14.10 6.38
C GLY A 156 12.77 -14.22 4.91
N GLU A 157 13.13 -15.44 4.49
CA GLU A 157 13.58 -15.66 3.11
C GLU A 157 12.54 -15.18 2.08
N LEU A 158 12.98 -14.31 1.17
CA LEU A 158 12.11 -13.81 0.11
C LEU A 158 11.77 -14.94 -0.89
N PRO A 159 10.50 -15.07 -1.31
CA PRO A 159 10.10 -16.07 -2.29
C PRO A 159 10.73 -15.77 -3.66
N GLU A 160 10.82 -16.79 -4.52
CA GLU A 160 11.51 -16.70 -5.80
C GLU A 160 10.99 -15.56 -6.70
N ILE A 161 9.68 -15.31 -6.69
CA ILE A 161 9.07 -14.18 -7.42
C ILE A 161 9.60 -12.81 -6.94
N SER A 162 9.92 -12.65 -5.65
CA SER A 162 10.50 -11.42 -5.11
C SER A 162 11.97 -11.27 -5.50
N LYS A 163 12.73 -12.38 -5.50
CA LYS A 163 14.12 -12.43 -6.00
C LYS A 163 14.19 -12.08 -7.50
N GLU A 164 13.27 -12.62 -8.30
CA GLU A 164 13.13 -12.31 -9.73
C GLU A 164 12.69 -10.85 -9.95
N THR A 165 11.75 -10.34 -9.14
CA THR A 165 11.36 -8.92 -9.19
C THR A 165 12.56 -8.01 -8.92
N TYR A 166 13.40 -8.33 -7.94
CA TYR A 166 14.64 -7.59 -7.67
C TYR A 166 15.59 -7.64 -8.87
N ARG A 167 15.85 -8.84 -9.41
CA ARG A 167 16.74 -9.06 -10.57
C ARG A 167 16.30 -8.23 -11.78
N LEU A 168 15.02 -8.31 -12.15
CA LEU A 168 14.44 -7.52 -13.25
C LEU A 168 14.47 -6.01 -12.97
N THR A 169 14.28 -5.60 -11.70
CA THR A 169 14.38 -4.17 -11.33
C THR A 169 15.80 -3.66 -11.54
N MET A 170 16.83 -4.41 -11.12
CA MET A 170 18.23 -4.04 -11.32
C MET A 170 18.58 -4.01 -12.82
N GLU A 171 18.17 -5.02 -13.59
CA GLU A 171 18.42 -5.11 -15.03
C GLU A 171 17.81 -3.93 -15.80
N LYS A 172 16.53 -3.62 -15.55
CA LYS A 172 15.82 -2.48 -16.16
C LYS A 172 16.40 -1.14 -15.74
N PHE A 173 16.82 -1.01 -14.48
CA PHE A 173 17.42 0.21 -13.98
C PHE A 173 18.81 0.45 -14.59
N ASP A 174 19.64 -0.59 -14.70
CA ASP A 174 20.94 -0.52 -15.37
C ASP A 174 20.78 -0.23 -16.86
N ALA A 175 19.76 -0.79 -17.53
CA ALA A 175 19.43 -0.44 -18.91
C ALA A 175 19.06 1.05 -19.06
N TRP A 176 18.19 1.58 -18.20
CA TRP A 176 17.83 3.00 -18.19
C TRP A 176 19.04 3.92 -17.95
N VAL A 177 19.94 3.57 -17.03
CA VAL A 177 21.15 4.36 -16.77
C VAL A 177 22.04 4.43 -18.00
N ASN A 178 22.25 3.30 -18.70
CA ASN A 178 23.16 3.18 -19.84
C ASN A 178 22.55 3.56 -21.21
N GLU A 179 21.29 3.97 -21.26
CA GLU A 179 20.63 4.51 -22.46
C GLU A 179 21.24 5.88 -22.85
N GLU A 180 21.71 6.09 -24.08
CA GLU A 180 22.30 7.37 -24.55
C GLU A 180 21.24 8.38 -25.03
#